data_AF-A0A239SY88-F1
#
_entry.id   AF-A0A239SY88-F1
#
_cell.length_a   1.000
_cell.length_b   1.000
_cell.length_c   1.000
_cell.angle_alpha   90.00
_cell.angle_beta   90.00
_cell.angle_gamma   90.00
#
_symmetry.space_group_name_H-M   'P 1'
#
loop_
_entity.id
_entity.type
_entity.pdbx_description
1 polymer ?
#
loop_
_entity_poly.entity_id
_entity_poly.type
_entity_poly.pdbx_seq_one_letter_code
_entity_poly.pdbx_strand_id
1 'polypeptide(L)' 'MQNYYTPKGKHLTLADRRNIERWLHEGCSNREIARQLGKAAQTINNEVERGQVRQQVHKGKRRDGKASG' A
#
# COMPACT_ATOMS: atom_id res chain seq x y z
N MET A 1 -3.61 2.04 -29.07
CA MET A 1 -4.22 1.67 -27.78
C MET A 1 -3.31 0.64 -27.09
N GLN A 2 -2.77 0.94 -25.91
CA GLN A 2 -2.08 -0.08 -25.11
C GLN A 2 -3.11 -0.97 -24.44
N ASN A 3 -3.26 -2.20 -24.94
CA ASN A 3 -4.12 -3.22 -24.36
C ASN A 3 -3.46 -3.79 -23.09
N TYR A 4 -3.61 -3.10 -21.97
CA TYR A 4 -3.33 -3.67 -20.64
C TYR A 4 -4.45 -4.63 -20.26
N TYR A 5 -4.53 -5.77 -20.94
CA TYR A 5 -5.34 -6.89 -20.45
C TYR A 5 -4.63 -7.47 -19.23
N THR A 6 -4.97 -6.98 -18.04
CA THR A 6 -4.57 -7.62 -16.78
C THR A 6 -5.65 -8.63 -16.41
N PRO A 7 -5.39 -9.95 -16.53
CA PRO A 7 -6.31 -10.94 -16.00
C PRO A 7 -6.44 -10.71 -14.50
N LYS A 8 -7.67 -10.86 -13.99
CA LYS A 8 -8.08 -10.58 -12.61
C LYS A 8 -7.32 -11.45 -11.57
N GLY A 9 -6.05 -11.14 -11.33
CA GLY A 9 -5.29 -11.48 -10.13
C GLY A 9 -5.49 -10.37 -9.09
N LYS A 10 -6.72 -10.30 -8.58
CA LYS A 10 -7.35 -9.16 -7.88
C LYS A 10 -6.70 -8.72 -6.56
N HIS A 11 -5.83 -9.52 -5.96
CA HIS A 11 -5.29 -9.24 -4.63
C HIS A 11 -3.78 -9.49 -4.58
N LEU A 12 -3.06 -8.62 -3.87
CA LEU A 12 -1.69 -8.87 -3.44
C LEU A 12 -1.71 -10.10 -2.53
N THR A 13 -0.88 -11.09 -2.85
CA THR A 13 -0.68 -12.24 -1.97
C THR A 13 0.09 -11.83 -0.72
N LEU A 14 0.10 -12.67 0.31
CA LEU A 14 0.92 -12.42 1.50
C LEU A 14 2.41 -12.31 1.15
N ALA A 15 2.87 -13.05 0.14
CA ALA A 15 4.24 -12.96 -0.35
C ALA A 15 4.50 -11.59 -1.00
N ASP A 16 3.59 -11.09 -1.84
CA ASP A 16 3.72 -9.77 -2.45
C ASP A 16 3.80 -8.66 -1.39
N ARG A 17 2.98 -8.74 -0.34
CA ARG A 17 3.01 -7.79 0.79
C ARG A 17 4.37 -7.78 1.49
N ARG A 18 4.93 -8.95 1.78
CA ARG A 18 6.27 -9.06 2.41
C ARG A 18 7.36 -8.49 1.51
N ASN A 19 7.26 -8.69 0.20
CA ASN A 19 8.19 -8.12 -0.76
C ASN A 19 8.08 -6.59 -0.82
N ILE A 20 6.85 -6.06 -0.81
CA ILE A 20 6.61 -4.60 -0.73
C ILE A 20 7.24 -4.01 0.53
N GLU A 21 7.00 -4.60 1.72
CA GLU A 21 7.59 -4.13 2.97
C GLU A 21 9.13 -4.18 2.95
N ARG A 22 9.71 -5.28 2.45
CA ARG A 22 11.16 -5.42 2.33
C ARG A 22 11.76 -4.35 1.42
N TRP A 23 11.22 -4.17 0.22
CA TRP A 23 11.75 -3.21 -0.75
C TRP A 23 11.55 -1.75 -0.31
N LEU A 24 10.46 -1.46 0.41
CA LEU A 24 10.29 -0.13 1.04
C LEU A 24 11.35 0.14 2.10
N HIS A 25 11.70 -0.88 2.90
CA HIS A 25 12.77 -0.77 3.89
C HIS A 25 14.16 -0.64 3.24
N GLU A 26 14.34 -1.21 2.05
CA GLU A 26 15.55 -1.06 1.22
C GLU A 26 15.60 0.30 0.49
N GLY A 27 14.54 1.11 0.54
CA GLY A 27 14.49 2.43 -0.09
C GLY A 27 14.06 2.42 -1.56
N CYS A 28 13.51 1.31 -2.06
CA CYS A 28 12.96 1.25 -3.41
C CYS A 28 11.70 2.11 -3.55
N SER A 29 11.53 2.69 -4.74
CA SER A 29 10.32 3.46 -5.05
C SER A 29 9.11 2.56 -5.31
N ASN A 30 7.91 3.03 -4.94
CA ASN A 30 6.63 2.33 -5.22
C ASN A 30 6.47 1.95 -6.70
N ARG A 31 7.02 2.76 -7.62
CA ARG A 31 7.03 2.48 -9.07
C ARG A 31 7.96 1.33 -9.47
N GLU A 32 9.09 1.17 -8.79
CA GLU A 32 10.01 0.05 -9.03
C GLU A 32 9.41 -1.25 -8.52
N ILE A 33 8.83 -1.22 -7.32
CA ILE A 33 8.10 -2.34 -6.73
C ILE A 33 6.93 -2.76 -7.63
N ALA A 34 6.19 -1.78 -8.18
CA ALA A 34 5.11 -2.03 -9.12
C ALA A 34 5.59 -2.72 -10.41
N ARG A 35 6.73 -2.27 -10.97
CA ARG A 35 7.36 -2.92 -12.13
C ARG A 35 7.78 -4.35 -11.81
N GLN A 36 8.38 -4.57 -10.63
CA GLN A 36 8.86 -5.88 -10.20
C GLN A 36 7.72 -6.89 -9.97
N LEU A 37 6.59 -6.44 -9.44
CA LEU A 37 5.41 -7.28 -9.22
C LEU A 37 4.47 -7.37 -10.43
N GLY A 38 4.75 -6.61 -11.50
CA GLY A 38 3.83 -6.48 -12.65
C GLY A 38 2.46 -5.92 -12.24
N LYS A 39 2.42 -5.06 -11.22
CA LYS A 39 1.20 -4.44 -10.67
C LYS A 39 1.16 -2.94 -10.99
N ALA A 40 -0.02 -2.35 -10.85
CA ALA A 40 -0.15 -0.91 -10.92
C ALA A 40 0.47 -0.26 -9.68
N ALA A 41 1.17 0.87 -9.86
CA ALA A 41 1.74 1.65 -8.75
C ALA A 41 0.66 2.10 -7.74
N GLN A 42 -0.58 2.29 -8.21
CA GLN A 42 -1.72 2.60 -7.36
C GLN A 42 -2.05 1.47 -6.38
N THR A 43 -1.92 0.20 -6.80
CA THR A 43 -2.15 -0.96 -5.92
C THR A 43 -1.12 -1.02 -4.80
N ILE A 44 0.15 -0.73 -5.13
CA ILE A 44 1.23 -0.64 -4.14
C ILE A 44 0.95 0.50 -3.17
N ASN A 45 0.60 1.69 -3.68
CA ASN A 45 0.28 2.85 -2.84
C ASN A 45 -0.86 2.57 -1.86
N ASN A 46 -1.95 1.96 -2.34
CA ASN A 46 -3.08 1.58 -1.49
C ASN A 46 -2.69 0.56 -0.41
N GLU A 47 -1.77 -0.37 -0.69
CA GLU A 47 -1.29 -1.34 0.30
C GLU A 47 -0.36 -0.69 1.33
N VAL A 48 0.54 0.20 0.90
CA VAL A 48 1.41 0.99 1.78
C VAL A 48 0.57 1.87 2.68
N GLU A 49 -0.40 2.60 2.11
CA GLU A 49 -1.32 3.44 2.88
C GLU A 49 -2.16 2.57 3.83
N ARG A 50 -2.69 1.41 3.43
CA ARG A 50 -3.40 0.49 4.35
C ARG A 50 -2.51 -0.02 5.49
N GLY A 51 -1.27 -0.41 5.20
CA GLY A 51 -0.29 -0.87 6.18
C GLY A 51 0.10 0.24 7.16
N GLN A 52 0.38 1.44 6.63
CA GLN A 52 0.73 2.61 7.43
C GLN A 52 -0.46 3.18 8.19
N VAL A 53 -1.66 3.22 7.62
CA VAL A 53 -2.88 3.71 8.28
C VAL A 53 -3.21 2.81 9.46
N ARG A 54 -3.11 1.47 9.34
CA ARG A 54 -3.25 0.56 10.49
C ARG A 54 -2.20 0.85 11.57
N GLN A 55 -0.97 1.16 11.22
CA GLN A 55 0.07 1.52 12.20
C GLN A 55 -0.15 2.91 12.83
N GLN A 56 -0.71 3.87 12.08
CA GLN A 56 -1.01 5.22 12.56
C GLN A 56 -2.16 5.24 13.57
N VAL A 57 -3.17 4.37 13.45
CA VAL A 57 -4.26 4.31 14.46
C VAL A 57 -3.76 3.81 15.82
N HIS A 58 -2.66 3.04 15.85
CA HIS A 58 -2.06 2.54 17.09
C HIS A 58 -1.00 3.48 17.69
N LYS A 59 -0.66 4.58 16.99
CA LYS A 59 0.22 5.63 17.52
C LYS A 59 -0.59 6.86 17.95
N GLY A 60 -1.48 6.63 18.93
CA GLY A 60 -2.03 7.63 19.83
C GLY A 60 -2.44 9.00 19.26
N LYS A 61 -3.74 9.19 19.05
CA LYS A 61 -4.43 10.36 19.60
C LYS A 61 -5.71 9.92 20.30
N ARG A 62 -5.57 9.60 21.59
CA ARG A 62 -6.55 10.10 22.55
C ARG A 62 -6.43 11.61 22.55
N ARG A 63 -7.44 12.31 22.05
CA ARG A 63 -7.77 13.65 22.51
C ARG A 63 -9.28 13.76 22.61
N ASP A 64 -9.64 14.07 23.83
CA ASP A 64 -10.94 14.40 24.38
C ASP A 64 -11.67 15.49 23.58
N GLY A 65 -12.97 15.57 23.82
CA GLY A 65 -13.95 16.20 22.94
C GLY A 65 -13.83 17.69 22.66
N LYS A 66 -14.58 18.14 21.66
CA LYS A 66 -15.31 19.42 21.72
C LYS A 66 -16.49 19.41 20.75
N ALA A 67 -17.57 19.99 21.23
CA ALA A 67 -18.91 20.07 20.66
C ALA A 67 -19.00 20.74 19.28
N SER A 68 -20.03 20.34 18.55
CA SER A 68 -20.72 21.11 17.50
C SER A 68 -22.20 20.95 17.86
N GLY A 69 -22.94 21.98 18.24
CA GLY A 69 -23.21 23.19 17.47
C GLY A 69 -24.69 23.12 17.14
#